data_AF-A0A1Q6A3X0-F1
#
_entry.id   AF-A0A1Q6A3X0-F1
#
_cell.length_a   1.000
_cell.length_b   1.000
_cell.length_c   1.000
_cell.angle_alpha   90.00
_cell.angle_beta   90.00
_cell.angle_gamma   90.00
#
_symmetry.space_group_name_H-M   'P 1'
#
loop_
_entity.id
_entity.type
_entity.pdbx_description
1 polymer ?
#
loop_
_entity_poly.entity_id
_entity_poly.type
_entity_poly.pdbx_seq_one_letter_code
_entity_poly.pdbx_strand_id
1 'polypeptide(L)'
;MILIGPPGAGKTMLARRLPSILPPLSLLEALETTKIHSVAGKLSVADALVTVRPFRSPHHTISDVALVGGGTNPQPGEISLAHNGVLFLDELPEFKRSVLEVMRQPLEERRISISRAKFTVDYPSSFMLVASMNP
;
A
#
# COMPACT_ATOMS: atom_id res chain seq x y z
N MET A 1 -5.49 7.59 9.51
CA MET A 1 -6.45 8.71 9.52
C MET A 1 -7.77 8.22 8.95
N ILE A 2 -8.92 8.60 9.53
CA ILE A 2 -10.25 8.26 8.98
C ILE A 2 -10.94 9.57 8.57
N LEU A 3 -11.41 9.62 7.33
CA LEU A 3 -12.17 10.72 6.74
C LEU A 3 -13.66 10.34 6.72
N ILE A 4 -14.46 11.01 7.54
CA ILE A 4 -15.92 10.79 7.62
C ILE A 4 -16.62 12.00 7.02
N GLY A 5 -17.54 11.75 6.09
CA GLY A 5 -18.35 12.82 5.50
C GLY A 5 -19.28 12.30 4.42
N PRO A 6 -20.24 13.12 3.95
CA PRO A 6 -21.20 12.73 2.94
C PRO A 6 -20.52 12.37 1.59
N PRO A 7 -21.24 11.68 0.68
CA PRO A 7 -20.77 11.49 -0.69
C PRO A 7 -20.52 12.84 -1.36
N GLY A 8 -19.46 12.94 -2.16
CA GLY A 8 -19.09 14.19 -2.83
C GLY A 8 -18.29 15.20 -1.98
N ALA A 9 -18.03 14.93 -0.70
CA ALA A 9 -17.23 15.82 0.17
C ALA A 9 -15.72 15.91 -0.17
N GLY A 10 -15.28 15.36 -1.31
CA GLY A 10 -13.89 15.45 -1.75
C GLY A 10 -12.88 14.58 -0.99
N LYS A 11 -13.33 13.59 -0.20
CA LYS A 11 -12.46 12.69 0.61
C LYS A 11 -11.36 12.03 -0.22
N THR A 12 -11.73 11.42 -1.35
CA THR A 12 -10.80 10.77 -2.30
C THR A 12 -9.83 11.77 -2.93
N MET A 13 -10.29 13.01 -3.20
CA MET A 13 -9.44 14.08 -3.74
C MET A 13 -8.37 14.50 -2.73
N LEU A 14 -8.75 14.68 -1.46
CA LEU A 14 -7.81 15.00 -0.38
C LEU A 14 -6.77 13.89 -0.20
N ALA A 15 -7.22 12.64 -0.14
CA ALA A 15 -6.33 11.48 0.02
C ALA A 15 -5.28 11.39 -1.11
N ARG A 16 -5.68 11.58 -2.37
CA ARG A 16 -4.77 11.55 -3.53
C ARG A 16 -3.70 12.65 -3.52
N ARG A 17 -3.95 13.77 -2.84
CA ARG A 17 -3.01 14.88 -2.74
C ARG A 17 -2.06 14.77 -1.54
N LEU A 18 -2.35 13.91 -0.57
CA LEU A 18 -1.46 13.70 0.58
C LEU A 18 0.00 13.44 0.21
N PRO A 19 0.34 12.56 -0.76
CA PRO A 19 1.73 12.33 -1.15
C PRO A 19 2.50 13.60 -1.56
N SER A 20 1.80 14.62 -2.10
CA SER A 20 2.42 15.87 -2.56
C SER A 20 2.82 16.83 -1.44
N ILE A 21 2.25 16.66 -0.24
CA ILE A 21 2.54 17.52 0.93
C ILE A 21 3.37 16.80 1.99
N LEU A 22 3.59 15.50 1.84
CA LEU A 22 4.49 14.74 2.71
C LEU A 22 5.95 15.13 2.41
N PRO A 23 6.86 15.00 3.40
CA PRO A 23 8.29 15.19 3.17
C PRO A 23 8.75 14.31 1.99
N PRO A 24 9.67 14.76 1.12
CA PRO A 24 10.18 13.92 0.04
C PRO A 24 10.82 12.64 0.58
N LEU A 25 10.95 11.62 -0.28
CA LEU A 25 11.68 10.40 0.08
C LEU A 25 13.15 10.75 0.33
N SER A 26 13.70 10.28 1.43
CA SER A 26 15.15 10.18 1.60
C SER A 26 15.72 9.20 0.56
N LEU A 27 17.02 9.29 0.29
CA LEU A 27 17.68 8.36 -0.65
C LEU A 27 17.49 6.89 -0.25
N LEU A 28 17.53 6.58 1.05
CA LEU A 28 17.33 5.22 1.56
C LEU A 28 15.90 4.74 1.34
N GLU A 29 14.90 5.56 1.69
CA GLU A 29 13.49 5.25 1.43
C GLU A 29 13.23 5.07 -0.07
N ALA A 30 13.81 5.92 -0.91
CA ALA A 30 13.68 5.85 -2.36
C ALA A 30 14.26 4.54 -2.91
N LEU A 31 15.46 4.13 -2.48
CA LEU A 31 16.07 2.86 -2.87
C LEU A 31 15.23 1.65 -2.41
N GLU A 32 14.74 1.67 -1.18
CA GLU A 32 13.90 0.59 -0.63
C GLU A 32 12.58 0.46 -1.40
N THR A 33 11.87 1.57 -1.61
CA THR A 33 10.63 1.60 -2.40
C THR A 33 10.90 1.16 -3.85
N THR A 34 12.02 1.59 -4.44
CA THR A 34 12.40 1.18 -5.81
C THR A 34 12.61 -0.34 -5.90
N LYS A 35 13.28 -0.96 -4.92
CA LYS A 35 13.46 -2.43 -4.90
C LYS A 35 12.13 -3.17 -4.94
N ILE A 36 11.14 -2.74 -4.16
CA ILE A 36 9.82 -3.38 -4.13
C ILE A 36 9.13 -3.29 -5.50
N HIS A 37 9.14 -2.10 -6.10
CA HIS A 37 8.51 -1.88 -7.42
C HIS A 37 9.27 -2.61 -8.54
N SER A 38 10.58 -2.78 -8.41
CA SER A 38 11.40 -3.59 -9.31
C SER A 38 11.00 -5.05 -9.26
N VAL A 39 10.85 -5.63 -8.06
CA VAL A 39 10.42 -7.04 -7.91
C VAL A 39 9.01 -7.23 -8.48
N ALA A 40 8.13 -6.24 -8.27
CA ALA A 40 6.78 -6.22 -8.82
C ALA A 40 6.71 -6.06 -10.35
N GLY A 41 7.83 -5.82 -11.03
CA GLY A 41 7.89 -5.53 -12.46
C GLY A 41 7.21 -4.20 -12.85
N LYS A 42 7.08 -3.25 -11.91
CA LYS A 42 6.39 -1.97 -12.12
C LYS A 42 7.31 -0.81 -12.52
N LEU A 43 8.62 -1.02 -12.60
CA LEU A 43 9.57 -0.02 -13.08
C LEU A 43 9.76 -0.17 -14.59
N SER A 44 9.70 0.95 -15.32
CA SER A 44 10.14 0.96 -16.71
C SER A 44 11.68 1.00 -16.78
N VAL A 45 12.26 0.64 -17.93
CA VAL A 45 13.72 0.65 -18.15
C VAL A 45 14.32 2.06 -17.95
N ALA A 46 13.50 3.11 -18.02
CA ALA A 46 13.90 4.50 -17.81
C ALA A 46 13.80 4.96 -16.34
N ASP A 47 13.10 4.24 -15.48
CA ASP A 47 12.86 4.62 -14.08
C ASP A 47 13.97 4.07 -13.18
N ALA A 48 15.08 4.81 -13.06
CA ALA A 48 16.20 4.41 -12.22
C ALA A 48 15.88 4.46 -10.71
N LEU A 49 14.92 5.30 -10.30
CA LEU A 49 14.59 5.52 -8.88
C LEU A 49 13.16 6.02 -8.72
N VAL A 50 12.43 5.46 -7.76
CA VAL A 50 11.15 6.02 -7.27
C VAL A 50 11.45 7.24 -6.40
N THR A 51 11.11 8.43 -6.90
CA THR A 51 11.36 9.71 -6.22
C THR A 51 10.11 10.32 -5.57
N VAL A 52 8.93 9.82 -5.91
CA VAL A 52 7.64 10.29 -5.38
C VAL A 52 7.07 9.25 -4.44
N ARG A 53 6.50 9.70 -3.31
CA ARG A 53 5.83 8.80 -2.36
C ARG A 53 4.69 8.03 -3.05
N PRO A 54 4.68 6.68 -3.00
CA PRO A 54 3.63 5.89 -3.62
C PRO A 54 2.24 6.22 -3.07
N PHE A 55 1.23 6.15 -3.92
CA PHE A 55 -0.18 6.18 -3.53
C PHE A 55 -0.86 4.92 -4.05
N ARG A 56 -1.44 4.14 -3.14
CA ARG A 56 -2.20 2.92 -3.47
C ARG A 56 -3.63 3.08 -3.00
N SER A 57 -4.56 2.66 -3.85
CA SER A 57 -6.00 2.79 -3.63
C SER A 57 -6.69 1.53 -4.15
N PRO A 58 -6.50 0.38 -3.48
CA PRO A 58 -7.15 -0.86 -3.88
C PRO A 58 -8.67 -0.72 -3.86
N HIS A 59 -9.34 -1.39 -4.79
CA HIS A 59 -10.81 -1.48 -4.77
C HIS A 59 -11.28 -2.37 -3.61
N HIS A 60 -12.45 -2.12 -3.02
CA HIS A 60 -12.97 -2.89 -1.87
C HIS A 60 -13.20 -4.39 -2.17
N THR A 61 -13.25 -4.76 -3.46
CA THR A 61 -13.34 -6.15 -3.93
C THR A 61 -11.99 -6.87 -4.00
N ILE A 62 -10.90 -6.24 -3.57
CA ILE A 62 -9.55 -6.82 -3.58
C ILE A 62 -9.51 -8.14 -2.80
N SER A 63 -8.71 -9.09 -3.28
CA SER A 63 -8.45 -10.35 -2.58
C SER A 63 -7.32 -10.21 -1.57
N ASP A 64 -7.33 -11.06 -0.54
CA ASP A 64 -6.27 -11.11 0.47
C ASP A 64 -4.88 -11.26 -0.18
N VAL A 65 -4.77 -12.09 -1.23
CA VAL A 65 -3.52 -12.30 -1.98
C VAL A 65 -3.08 -11.07 -2.75
N ALA A 66 -3.99 -10.31 -3.36
CA ALA A 66 -3.62 -9.08 -4.07
C ALA A 66 -3.21 -7.95 -3.11
N LEU A 67 -3.79 -7.94 -1.91
CA LEU A 67 -3.49 -6.94 -0.89
C LEU A 67 -2.13 -7.19 -0.22
N VAL A 68 -1.89 -8.43 0.22
CA VAL A 68 -0.65 -8.82 0.93
C VAL A 68 0.49 -9.08 -0.05
N GLY A 69 0.16 -9.70 -1.17
CA GLY A 69 1.13 -10.34 -2.06
C GLY A 69 1.08 -11.85 -1.96
N GLY A 70 1.75 -12.52 -2.90
CA GLY A 70 1.79 -13.97 -2.98
C GLY A 70 2.00 -14.49 -4.40
N GLY A 71 1.41 -15.66 -4.69
CA GLY A 71 1.65 -16.41 -5.92
C GLY A 71 2.70 -17.52 -5.76
N THR A 72 2.96 -18.25 -6.86
CA THR A 72 4.02 -19.27 -6.95
C THR A 72 5.40 -18.65 -6.78
N ASN A 73 5.58 -17.47 -7.38
CA ASN A 73 6.69 -16.57 -7.09
C ASN A 73 6.14 -15.43 -6.22
N PRO A 74 6.65 -15.21 -4.99
CA PRO A 74 6.05 -14.34 -3.99
C PRO A 74 6.22 -12.89 -4.42
N GLN A 75 5.18 -12.32 -5.03
CA GLN A 75 5.16 -10.93 -5.46
C GLN A 75 4.66 -10.04 -4.32
N PRO A 76 5.15 -8.79 -4.20
CA PRO A 76 4.61 -7.82 -3.25
C PRO A 76 3.17 -7.44 -3.60
N GLY A 77 2.32 -7.30 -2.58
CA GLY A 77 0.94 -6.82 -2.75
C GLY A 77 0.79 -5.31 -2.66
N GLU A 78 -0.45 -4.83 -2.71
CA GLU A 78 -0.78 -3.40 -2.61
C GLU A 78 -0.23 -2.74 -1.34
N ILE A 79 -0.17 -3.47 -0.21
CA ILE A 79 0.38 -2.96 1.03
C ILE A 79 1.89 -2.66 0.89
N SER A 80 2.68 -3.63 0.41
CA SER A 80 4.11 -3.45 0.22
C SER A 80 4.40 -2.40 -0.86
N LEU A 81 3.56 -2.32 -1.89
CA LEU A 81 3.66 -1.31 -2.94
C LEU A 81 3.32 0.12 -2.46
N ALA A 82 2.67 0.26 -1.30
CA ALA A 82 2.40 1.53 -0.64
C ALA A 82 3.54 1.97 0.30
N HIS A 83 4.61 1.18 0.41
CA HIS A 83 5.73 1.46 1.31
C HIS A 83 6.38 2.84 1.07
N ASN A 84 6.66 3.54 2.17
CA ASN A 84 7.06 4.94 2.27
C ASN A 84 6.05 5.93 1.66
N GLY A 85 4.81 5.50 1.47
CA GLY A 85 3.75 6.28 0.85
C GLY A 85 2.44 6.21 1.62
N VAL A 86 1.34 6.20 0.85
CA VAL A 86 -0.03 6.23 1.36
C VAL A 86 -0.80 5.04 0.83
N LEU A 87 -1.46 4.30 1.73
CA LEU A 87 -2.48 3.31 1.38
C LEU A 87 -3.85 3.92 1.70
N PHE A 88 -4.66 4.12 0.68
CA PHE A 88 -5.99 4.69 0.78
C PHE A 88 -7.07 3.62 0.61
N LEU A 89 -7.99 3.53 1.57
CA LEU A 89 -9.15 2.64 1.52
C LEU A 89 -10.42 3.49 1.43
N ASP A 90 -11.00 3.53 0.24
CA ASP A 90 -12.26 4.25 0.02
C ASP A 90 -13.44 3.37 0.44
N GLU A 91 -14.42 3.94 1.15
CA GLU A 91 -15.58 3.19 1.63
C GLU A 91 -15.17 2.00 2.51
N LEU A 92 -14.42 2.27 3.58
CA LEU A 92 -13.88 1.27 4.50
C LEU A 92 -14.89 0.20 4.95
N PRO A 93 -16.18 0.52 5.24
CA PRO A 93 -17.17 -0.49 5.61
C PRO A 93 -17.47 -1.54 4.53
N GLU A 94 -17.21 -1.24 3.24
CA GLU A 94 -17.43 -2.16 2.12
C GLU A 94 -16.33 -3.21 1.97
N PHE A 95 -15.18 -3.02 2.63
CA PHE A 95 -14.10 -3.99 2.60
C PHE A 95 -14.48 -5.25 3.38
N LYS A 96 -14.11 -6.40 2.83
CA LYS A 96 -14.27 -7.68 3.53
C LYS A 96 -13.51 -7.66 4.84
N ARG A 97 -14.12 -8.21 5.90
CA ARG A 97 -13.47 -8.32 7.21
C ARG A 97 -12.12 -9.04 7.14
N SER A 98 -12.00 -10.11 6.35
CA SER A 98 -10.74 -10.86 6.18
C SER A 98 -9.59 -9.96 5.71
N VAL A 99 -9.86 -9.11 4.71
CA VAL A 99 -8.91 -8.12 4.18
C VAL A 99 -8.46 -7.16 5.28
N LEU A 100 -9.38 -6.67 6.11
CA LEU A 100 -9.05 -5.73 7.18
C LEU A 100 -8.22 -6.37 8.30
N GLU A 101 -8.54 -7.60 8.69
CA GLU A 101 -7.79 -8.35 9.71
C GLU A 101 -6.34 -8.57 9.28
N VAL A 102 -6.13 -8.86 7.99
CA VAL A 102 -4.81 -9.08 7.40
C VAL A 102 -3.93 -7.82 7.42
N MET A 103 -4.52 -6.61 7.50
CA MET A 103 -3.75 -5.37 7.63
C MET A 103 -3.20 -5.11 9.02
N ARG A 104 -3.67 -5.83 10.06
CA ARG A 104 -3.20 -5.63 11.43
C ARG A 104 -1.69 -5.76 11.57
N GLN A 105 -1.15 -6.90 11.12
CA GLN A 105 0.28 -7.17 11.21
C GLN A 105 1.12 -6.11 10.45
N PRO A 106 0.81 -5.73 9.20
CA PRO A 106 1.49 -4.63 8.52
C PRO A 106 1.50 -3.31 9.28
N LEU A 107 0.39 -2.94 9.93
CA LEU A 107 0.27 -1.69 10.68
C LEU A 107 1.09 -1.71 11.98
N GLU A 108 1.21 -2.88 12.61
CA GLU A 108 1.96 -3.06 13.85
C GLU A 108 3.46 -3.24 13.59
N GLU A 109 3.84 -4.11 12.66
CA GLU A 109 5.24 -4.52 12.44
C GLU A 109 5.95 -3.77 11.30
N ARG A 110 5.19 -3.04 10.46
CA ARG A 110 5.70 -2.37 9.24
C ARG A 110 6.41 -3.31 8.26
N ARG A 111 6.07 -4.60 8.30
CA ARG A 111 6.52 -5.63 7.35
C ARG A 111 5.42 -6.65 7.07
N ILE A 112 5.54 -7.33 5.94
CA ILE A 112 4.73 -8.47 5.55
C ILE A 112 5.67 -9.64 5.30
N SER A 113 5.37 -10.78 5.92
CA SER A 113 6.07 -12.03 5.65
C SER A 113 5.22 -12.94 4.77
N ILE A 114 5.75 -13.33 3.61
CA ILE A 114 5.11 -14.23 2.67
C ILE A 114 5.85 -15.57 2.70
N SER A 115 5.30 -16.54 3.41
CA SER A 115 5.81 -17.91 3.47
C SER A 115 5.16 -18.79 2.40
N ARG A 116 5.98 -19.50 1.63
CA ARG A 116 5.58 -20.51 0.65
C ARG A 116 6.42 -21.77 0.84
N ALA A 117 5.99 -22.86 0.21
CA ALA A 117 6.57 -24.19 0.41
C ALA A 117 8.10 -24.29 0.22
N LYS A 118 8.73 -23.34 -0.47
CA LYS A 118 10.17 -23.37 -0.77
C LYS A 118 10.99 -22.19 -0.21
N PHE A 119 10.36 -21.10 0.20
CA PHE A 119 11.04 -19.93 0.75
C PHE A 119 10.06 -19.01 1.49
N THR A 120 10.60 -18.17 2.36
CA THR A 120 9.90 -17.05 3.00
C THR A 120 10.54 -15.76 2.54
N VAL A 121 9.73 -14.77 2.18
CA VAL A 121 10.19 -13.45 1.77
C VAL A 121 9.50 -12.40 2.61
N ASP A 122 10.30 -11.47 3.15
CA ASP A 122 9.79 -10.32 3.89
C ASP A 122 9.81 -9.07 3.01
N TYR A 123 8.68 -8.39 2.96
CA TYR A 123 8.54 -7.10 2.28
C TYR A 123 8.26 -6.00 3.31
N PRO A 124 8.96 -4.86 3.25
CA PRO A 124 8.66 -3.73 4.13
C PRO A 124 7.31 -3.10 3.73
N SER A 125 6.58 -2.62 4.75
CA SER A 125 5.22 -2.07 4.62
C SER A 125 4.99 -0.91 5.58
N SER A 126 5.98 -0.04 5.75
CA SER A 126 5.77 1.27 6.40
C SER A 126 4.97 2.19 5.47
N PHE A 127 3.70 2.47 5.76
CA PHE A 127 2.85 3.38 4.97
C PHE A 127 1.92 4.18 5.88
N MET A 128 1.42 5.31 5.39
CA MET A 128 0.33 6.05 6.02
C MET A 128 -1.01 5.45 5.59
N LEU A 129 -1.76 4.86 6.53
CA LEU A 129 -3.13 4.41 6.28
C LEU A 129 -4.11 5.60 6.32
N VAL A 130 -4.85 5.77 5.23
CA VAL A 130 -5.94 6.74 5.11
C VAL A 130 -7.19 5.98 4.70
N ALA A 131 -8.27 6.13 5.44
CA ALA A 131 -9.54 5.49 5.12
C ALA A 131 -10.64 6.54 4.97
N SER A 132 -11.61 6.28 4.12
CA SER A 132 -12.83 7.07 3.99
C SER A 132 -14.03 6.22 4.38
N MET A 133 -15.06 6.83 4.95
CA MET A 133 -16.37 6.20 5.12
C MET A 133 -17.48 7.25 4.99
N ASN A 134 -18.64 6.80 4.52
CA ASN A 134 -19.86 7.59 4.58
C ASN A 134 -20.53 7.34 5.94
N PRO A 135 -21.01 8.38 6.63
CA PRO A 135 -21.77 8.23 7.87
C PRO A 135 -23.13 7.55 7.65
#